data_AF-A0A0N5B1F5-F1
#
_entry.id   AF-A0A0N5B1F5-F1
#
_cell.length_a   1.000
_cell.length_b   1.000
_cell.length_c   1.000
_cell.angle_alpha   90.00
_cell.angle_beta   90.00
_cell.angle_gamma   90.00
#
_symmetry.space_group_name_H-M   'P 1'
#
loop_
_entity.id
_entity.type
_entity.pdbx_description
1 polymer ?
#
loop_
_entity_poly.entity_id
_entity_poly.type
_entity_poly.pdbx_seq_one_letter_code
_entity_poly.pdbx_strand_id
1 'polypeptide(L)'
;MADVAHPDSFPWQRTAEASSGEPCSSAVGGDAIPEELLDLAKRYKFTFGDHKSLQKEVIELKKNIRASVSKHLRMKQGYVQMQKVTKGKKQSEDLKREVRDLTDLISDMQDDLQTLDMYDTGVFGECCIL
;
A
#
# COMPACT_ATOMS: atom_id res chain seq x y z
N MET A 1 -35.79 -48.75 -29.42
CA MET A 1 -34.40 -49.03 -29.01
C MET A 1 -33.49 -48.26 -29.95
N ALA A 2 -32.51 -47.56 -29.39
CA ALA A 2 -31.83 -46.41 -29.97
C ALA A 2 -30.70 -46.78 -30.95
N ASP A 3 -30.58 -46.00 -32.03
CA ASP A 3 -29.38 -45.86 -32.85
C ASP A 3 -28.96 -44.39 -32.75
N VAL A 4 -27.83 -44.13 -32.08
CA VAL A 4 -27.28 -42.78 -31.92
C VAL A 4 -25.84 -42.80 -32.39
N ALA A 5 -25.61 -42.02 -33.43
CA ALA A 5 -24.32 -41.72 -34.02
C ALA A 5 -23.30 -41.22 -33.00
N HIS A 6 -22.05 -41.65 -33.19
CA HIS A 6 -20.86 -41.10 -32.54
C HIS A 6 -20.68 -39.62 -32.87
N PRO A 7 -20.33 -38.78 -31.87
CA PRO A 7 -19.53 -37.59 -32.11
C PRO A 7 -18.10 -37.76 -31.56
N ASP A 8 -17.20 -37.15 -32.31
CA ASP A 8 -15.75 -37.06 -32.18
C ASP A 8 -15.13 -37.10 -30.78
N SER A 9 -14.06 -37.88 -30.69
CA SER A 9 -13.09 -37.89 -29.59
C SER A 9 -12.42 -36.53 -29.42
N PHE A 10 -12.68 -35.87 -28.30
CA PHE A 10 -11.96 -34.67 -27.88
C PHE A 10 -10.61 -35.05 -27.23
N PRO A 11 -9.47 -34.43 -27.59
CA PRO A 11 -8.14 -34.92 -27.25
C PRO A 11 -7.66 -34.60 -25.81
N TRP A 12 -8.53 -34.16 -24.90
CA TRP A 12 -8.11 -33.75 -23.55
C TRP A 12 -8.36 -34.81 -22.46
N GLN A 13 -8.89 -35.98 -22.78
CA GLN A 13 -8.97 -37.07 -21.81
C GLN A 13 -7.79 -38.03 -21.96
N ARG A 14 -6.69 -37.71 -21.25
CA ARG A 14 -5.72 -38.71 -20.83
C ARG A 14 -5.30 -38.47 -19.38
N THR A 15 -5.86 -39.34 -18.54
CA THR A 15 -5.36 -39.81 -17.24
C THR A 15 -5.44 -38.86 -16.05
N ALA A 16 -6.51 -39.04 -15.27
CA ALA A 16 -6.48 -38.82 -13.84
C ALA A 16 -5.73 -39.99 -13.18
N GLU A 17 -4.59 -39.70 -12.55
CA GLU A 17 -4.08 -40.50 -11.43
C GLU A 17 -3.89 -39.56 -10.25
N ALA A 18 -4.45 -39.97 -9.12
CA ALA A 18 -4.46 -39.24 -7.88
C ALA A 18 -3.07 -39.22 -7.24
N SER A 19 -2.61 -38.06 -6.80
CA SER A 19 -1.63 -37.97 -5.73
C SER A 19 -1.84 -36.66 -4.96
N SER A 20 -1.95 -36.83 -3.64
CA SER A 20 -1.92 -35.89 -2.52
C SER A 20 -1.83 -34.39 -2.81
N GLY A 21 -2.73 -33.65 -2.15
CA GLY A 21 -2.84 -32.20 -2.20
C GLY A 21 -1.51 -31.46 -2.26
N GLU A 22 -1.30 -30.76 -3.36
CA GLU A 22 -0.33 -29.70 -3.46
C GLU A 22 -0.84 -28.53 -2.61
N PRO A 23 -0.09 -28.06 -1.60
CA PRO A 23 -0.30 -26.71 -1.12
C PRO A 23 -0.12 -25.79 -2.33
N CYS A 24 -0.96 -24.77 -2.46
CA CYS A 24 -0.65 -23.64 -3.34
C CYS A 24 0.71 -23.09 -2.92
N SER A 25 1.78 -23.57 -3.55
CA SER A 25 3.07 -22.93 -3.54
C SER A 25 2.87 -21.61 -4.26
N SER A 26 2.46 -20.60 -3.49
CA SER A 26 2.75 -19.22 -3.78
C SER A 26 4.26 -19.03 -3.70
N ALA A 27 4.99 -19.65 -4.63
CA ALA A 27 6.33 -19.26 -4.97
C ALA A 27 6.20 -18.01 -5.85
N VAL A 28 5.87 -16.87 -5.22
CA VAL A 28 6.30 -15.60 -5.79
C VAL A 28 7.79 -15.52 -5.45
N GLY A 29 8.62 -15.71 -6.47
CA GLY A 29 10.05 -15.88 -6.32
C GLY A 29 10.74 -14.62 -5.80
N GLY A 30 11.71 -14.84 -4.92
CA GLY A 30 12.77 -13.91 -4.57
C GLY A 30 12.62 -13.29 -3.18
N ASP A 31 13.57 -13.60 -2.28
CA ASP A 31 13.89 -12.88 -1.03
C ASP A 31 14.25 -11.38 -1.24
N ALA A 32 13.85 -10.80 -2.38
CA ALA A 32 14.17 -9.44 -2.77
C ALA A 32 12.99 -8.52 -2.48
N ILE A 33 13.29 -7.38 -1.89
CA ILE A 33 12.33 -6.32 -1.61
C ILE A 33 11.88 -5.70 -2.94
N PRO A 34 10.56 -5.61 -3.21
CA PRO A 34 10.02 -4.91 -4.38
C PRO A 34 10.59 -3.49 -4.55
N GLU A 35 10.88 -3.10 -5.79
CA GLU A 35 11.49 -1.79 -6.12
C GLU A 35 10.66 -0.61 -5.60
N GLU A 36 9.33 -0.70 -5.72
CA GLU A 36 8.39 0.32 -5.21
C GLU A 36 8.51 0.53 -3.69
N LEU A 37 8.76 -0.55 -2.93
CA LEU A 37 8.98 -0.47 -1.49
C LEU A 37 10.32 0.19 -1.17
N LEU A 38 11.36 -0.08 -1.96
CA LEU A 38 12.67 0.56 -1.82
C LEU A 38 12.58 2.07 -2.10
N ASP A 39 11.82 2.47 -3.12
CA ASP A 39 11.59 3.89 -3.44
C ASP A 39 10.82 4.61 -2.34
N LEU A 40 9.78 3.98 -1.80
CA LEU A 40 9.06 4.50 -0.63
C LEU A 40 10.01 4.64 0.56
N ALA A 41 10.78 3.59 0.88
CA ALA A 41 11.71 3.63 1.99
C ALA A 41 12.74 4.77 1.84
N LYS A 42 13.29 4.96 0.64
CA LYS A 42 14.20 6.07 0.33
C LYS A 42 13.55 7.43 0.56
N ARG A 43 12.32 7.64 0.07
CA ARG A 43 11.57 8.90 0.24
C ARG A 43 11.34 9.24 1.71
N TYR A 44 11.03 8.23 2.52
CA TYR A 44 10.76 8.39 3.96
C TYR A 44 11.98 8.17 4.85
N LYS A 45 13.19 8.07 4.28
CA LYS A 45 14.46 7.82 4.99
C LYS A 45 14.40 6.59 5.90
N PHE A 46 13.68 5.57 5.44
CA PHE A 46 13.56 4.26 6.07
C PHE A 46 14.54 3.29 5.42
N THR A 47 15.01 2.32 6.18
CA THR A 47 15.92 1.26 5.73
C THR A 47 15.36 -0.07 6.15
N PHE A 48 15.12 -0.96 5.18
CA PHE A 48 14.83 -2.36 5.45
C PHE A 48 16.09 -3.06 5.98
N GLY A 49 15.93 -4.01 6.89
CA GLY A 49 16.99 -4.71 7.58
C GLY A 49 16.93 -6.22 7.37
N ASP A 50 18.11 -6.85 7.40
CA ASP A 50 18.31 -8.25 6.98
C ASP A 50 17.69 -9.33 7.90
N HIS A 51 17.08 -8.94 9.03
CA HIS A 51 16.65 -9.87 10.09
C HIS A 51 15.19 -9.75 10.53
N LYS A 52 14.38 -8.92 9.86
CA LYS A 52 12.94 -8.80 10.13
C LYS A 52 12.15 -9.35 8.94
N SER A 53 10.96 -9.90 9.19
CA SER A 53 10.07 -10.24 8.09
C SER A 53 9.67 -8.97 7.34
N LEU A 54 9.67 -9.01 6.01
CA LEU A 54 9.29 -7.87 5.15
C LEU A 54 7.98 -7.22 5.61
N GLN A 55 7.00 -8.03 6.02
CA GLN A 55 5.72 -7.55 6.54
C GLN A 55 5.88 -6.62 7.77
N LYS A 56 6.74 -6.98 8.73
CA LYS A 56 6.97 -6.13 9.92
C LYS A 56 7.59 -4.80 9.52
N GLU A 57 8.47 -4.80 8.53
CA GLU A 57 9.13 -3.60 8.04
C GLU A 57 8.18 -2.71 7.24
N VAL A 58 7.29 -3.30 6.42
CA VAL A 58 6.19 -2.59 5.77
C VAL A 58 5.27 -1.92 6.80
N ILE A 59 4.93 -2.62 7.89
CA ILE A 59 4.14 -2.03 8.99
C ILE A 59 4.89 -0.86 9.65
N GLU A 60 6.19 -0.98 9.86
CA GLU A 60 7.03 0.08 10.44
C GLU A 60 7.11 1.31 9.51
N LEU A 61 7.27 1.08 8.21
CA LEU A 61 7.24 2.12 7.19
C LEU A 61 5.87 2.82 7.14
N LYS A 62 4.76 2.07 7.17
CA LYS A 62 3.40 2.63 7.24
C LYS A 62 3.23 3.52 8.46
N LYS A 63 3.72 3.10 9.63
CA LYS A 63 3.68 3.91 10.87
C LYS A 63 4.45 5.22 10.71
N ASN A 64 5.65 5.18 10.11
CA ASN A 64 6.44 6.38 9.82
C ASN A 64 5.69 7.36 8.91
N ILE A 65 5.12 6.86 7.81
CA ILE A 65 4.35 7.70 6.88
C ILE A 65 3.12 8.30 7.57
N ARG A 66 2.34 7.51 8.33
CA ARG A 66 1.18 8.01 9.09
C ARG A 66 1.55 9.09 10.11
N ALA A 67 2.69 8.95 10.79
CA ALA A 67 3.19 9.97 11.71
C ALA A 67 3.51 11.27 10.97
N SER A 68 4.11 11.16 9.79
CA SER A 68 4.36 12.30 8.91
C SER A 68 3.06 12.93 8.39
N VAL A 69 2.06 12.14 7.96
CA VAL A 69 0.74 12.64 7.53
C VAL A 69 0.10 13.44 8.67
N SER A 70 0.11 12.90 9.89
CA SER A 70 -0.42 13.56 11.09
C SER A 70 0.26 14.89 11.37
N LYS A 71 1.59 14.96 11.16
CA LYS A 71 2.36 16.21 11.28
C LYS A 71 1.91 17.24 10.24
N HIS A 72 1.79 16.86 8.96
CA HIS A 72 1.37 17.76 7.89
C HIS A 72 -0.08 18.22 8.04
N LEU A 73 -0.98 17.34 8.48
CA LEU A 73 -2.36 17.70 8.82
C LEU A 73 -2.41 18.76 9.93
N ARG A 74 -1.61 18.60 11.00
CA ARG A 74 -1.54 19.58 12.09
C ARG A 74 -1.01 20.94 11.59
N MET A 75 0.00 20.94 10.73
CA MET A 75 0.49 22.17 10.11
C MET A 75 -0.59 22.83 9.26
N LYS A 76 -1.28 22.06 8.40
CA LYS A 76 -2.40 22.55 7.56
C LYS A 76 -3.51 23.17 8.41
N GLN A 77 -3.91 22.52 9.50
CA GLN A 77 -4.87 23.07 10.45
C GLN A 77 -4.41 24.40 11.05
N GLY A 78 -3.12 24.50 11.41
CA GLY A 78 -2.50 25.74 11.86
C GLY A 78 -2.60 26.86 10.83
N TYR A 79 -2.23 26.60 9.57
CA TYR A 79 -2.33 27.58 8.49
C TYR A 79 -3.78 28.00 8.19
N VAL A 80 -4.73 27.06 8.18
CA VAL A 80 -6.17 27.36 8.05
C VAL A 80 -6.65 28.28 9.18
N GLN A 81 -6.18 28.05 10.41
CA GLN A 81 -6.52 28.92 11.53
C GLN A 81 -5.90 30.30 11.39
N MET A 82 -4.66 30.40 10.90
CA MET A 82 -3.99 31.67 10.61
C MET A 82 -4.72 32.46 9.51
N GLN A 83 -5.26 31.79 8.48
CA GLN A 83 -6.02 32.46 7.42
C GLN A 83 -7.21 33.24 7.98
N LYS A 84 -7.91 32.71 8.99
CA LYS A 84 -9.10 33.33 9.60
C LYS A 84 -8.81 34.66 10.30
N VAL A 85 -7.60 34.82 10.81
CA VAL A 85 -7.19 36.01 11.57
C VAL A 85 -6.30 36.96 10.77
N THR A 86 -5.89 36.57 9.57
CA THR A 86 -5.00 37.35 8.71
C THR A 86 -5.79 38.39 7.92
N LYS A 87 -5.38 39.66 8.04
CA LYS A 87 -6.02 40.80 7.34
C LYS A 87 -5.22 41.28 6.11
N GLY A 88 -3.94 40.95 6.02
CA GLY A 88 -3.06 41.36 4.94
C GLY A 88 -3.25 40.52 3.68
N LYS A 89 -3.52 41.15 2.53
CA LYS A 89 -3.72 40.45 1.25
C LYS A 89 -2.56 39.53 0.90
N LYS A 90 -1.31 40.03 0.98
CA LYS A 90 -0.11 39.24 0.67
C LYS A 90 0.03 38.01 1.58
N GLN A 91 -0.04 38.21 2.89
CA GLN A 91 0.03 37.13 3.88
C GLN A 91 -1.10 36.11 3.68
N SER A 92 -2.32 36.56 3.34
CA SER A 92 -3.44 35.66 3.05
C SER A 92 -3.16 34.78 1.82
N GLU A 93 -2.59 35.34 0.77
CA GLU A 93 -2.22 34.58 -0.43
C GLU A 93 -1.09 33.59 -0.15
N ASP A 94 -0.09 33.98 0.64
CA ASP A 94 0.99 33.08 1.07
C ASP A 94 0.41 31.90 1.87
N LEU A 95 -0.50 32.17 2.82
CA LEU A 95 -1.17 31.12 3.59
C LEU A 95 -2.06 30.21 2.73
N LYS A 96 -2.70 30.72 1.67
CA LYS A 96 -3.48 29.90 0.73
C LYS A 96 -2.60 28.96 -0.08
N ARG A 97 -1.41 29.43 -0.46
CA ARG A 97 -0.40 28.60 -1.13
C ARG A 97 0.05 27.48 -0.21
N GLU A 98 0.48 27.79 1.01
CA GLU A 98 0.90 26.77 2.00
C GLU A 98 -0.18 25.71 2.26
N VAL A 99 -1.45 26.10 2.38
CA VAL A 99 -2.55 25.14 2.57
C VAL A 99 -2.74 24.23 1.36
N ARG A 100 -2.54 24.74 0.14
CA ARG A 100 -2.61 23.95 -1.09
C ARG A 100 -1.44 22.97 -1.15
N ASP A 101 -0.22 23.46 -0.98
CA ASP A 101 1.00 22.65 -1.05
C ASP A 101 0.97 21.52 -0.01
N LEU A 102 0.48 21.80 1.21
CA LEU A 102 0.26 20.75 2.21
C LEU A 102 -0.85 19.77 1.84
N THR A 103 -1.89 20.20 1.12
CA THR A 103 -2.96 19.31 0.67
C THR A 103 -2.47 18.36 -0.41
N ASP A 104 -1.68 18.87 -1.36
CA ASP A 104 -1.09 18.07 -2.43
C ASP A 104 -0.13 17.04 -1.81
N LEU A 105 0.77 17.47 -0.91
CA LEU A 105 1.69 16.57 -0.20
C LEU A 105 0.96 15.50 0.63
N ILE A 106 -0.10 15.86 1.36
CA ILE A 106 -0.88 14.86 2.13
C ILE A 106 -1.51 13.82 1.20
N SER A 107 -1.96 14.23 0.02
CA SER A 107 -2.57 13.33 -0.97
C SER A 107 -1.53 12.35 -1.51
N ASP A 108 -0.34 12.84 -1.90
CA ASP A 108 0.77 11.98 -2.33
C ASP A 108 1.16 10.95 -1.25
N MET A 109 1.17 11.38 0.02
CA MET A 109 1.46 10.49 1.15
C MET A 109 0.35 9.46 1.40
N GLN A 110 -0.89 9.76 1.05
CA GLN A 110 -2.01 8.81 1.13
C GLN A 110 -1.93 7.76 0.02
N ASP A 111 -1.53 8.16 -1.18
CA ASP A 111 -1.30 7.24 -2.29
C ASP A 111 -0.15 6.26 -1.97
N ASP A 112 0.91 6.77 -1.33
CA ASP A 112 2.01 5.96 -0.81
C ASP A 112 1.53 4.94 0.25
N LEU A 113 0.63 5.33 1.15
CA LEU A 113 0.04 4.42 2.13
C LEU A 113 -0.81 3.32 1.48
N GLN A 114 -1.59 3.68 0.46
CA GLN A 114 -2.39 2.72 -0.31
C GLN A 114 -1.49 1.69 -1.02
N THR A 115 -0.34 2.13 -1.52
CA THR A 115 0.67 1.23 -2.09
C THR A 115 1.13 0.21 -1.05
N LEU A 116 1.43 0.66 0.17
CA LEU A 116 1.85 -0.23 1.27
C LEU A 116 0.73 -1.16 1.76
N ASP A 117 -0.55 -0.79 1.61
CA ASP A 117 -1.68 -1.68 1.94
C ASP A 117 -1.70 -2.94 1.07
N MET A 118 -1.19 -2.89 -0.17
CA MET A 118 -1.08 -4.06 -1.05
C MET A 118 -0.08 -5.10 -0.54
N TYR A 119 0.96 -4.66 0.17
CA TYR A 119 1.99 -5.51 0.76
C TYR A 119 1.69 -5.89 2.22
N ASP A 120 0.64 -5.32 2.81
CA ASP A 120 0.11 -5.63 4.14
C ASP A 120 -1.10 -6.59 4.06
N THR A 121 -1.02 -7.58 3.17
CA THR A 121 -2.09 -8.58 2.92
C THR A 121 -2.04 -9.79 3.87
N GLY A 122 -1.15 -9.77 4.87
CA GLY A 122 -0.97 -10.85 5.83
C GLY A 122 -1.92 -10.77 7.01
N VAL A 123 -2.98 -11.58 6.95
CA VAL A 123 -3.93 -11.95 8.01
C VAL A 123 -3.22 -12.36 9.32
N PHE A 124 -2.85 -11.38 10.14
CA PHE A 124 -2.52 -11.48 11.57
C PHE A 124 -2.70 -10.06 12.13
N GLY A 125 -3.93 -9.59 12.34
CA GLY A 125 -4.63 -9.89 13.58
C GLY A 125 -4.21 -8.90 14.66
N GLU A 126 -5.20 -8.16 15.19
CA GLU A 126 -5.13 -7.18 16.29
C GLU A 126 -4.93 -5.72 15.82
N CYS A 127 -6.02 -4.98 15.61
CA CYS A 127 -6.67 -4.24 16.70
C CYS A 127 -5.68 -3.33 17.43
N CYS A 128 -5.43 -2.14 16.88
CA CYS A 128 -4.89 -0.92 17.52
C CYS A 128 -4.46 0.04 16.38
N ILE A 129 -4.88 1.30 16.24
CA ILE A 129 -5.38 2.30 17.19
C ILE A 129 -6.28 3.28 16.40
N LEU A 130 -7.34 3.74 17.08
CA LEU A 130 -8.10 4.97 16.85
C LEU A 130 -7.24 6.19 16.45
#